data_AF-A0A356C209-F1
#
_entry.id   AF-A0A356C209-F1
#
_cell.length_a   1.000
_cell.length_b   1.000
_cell.length_c   1.000
_cell.angle_alpha   90.00
_cell.angle_beta   90.00
_cell.angle_gamma   90.00
#
_symmetry.space_group_name_H-M   'P 1'
#
loop_
_entity.id
_entity.type
_entity.pdbx_description
1 polymer ?
#
loop_
_entity_poly.entity_id
_entity_poly.type
_entity_poly.pdbx_seq_one_letter_code
_entity_poly.pdbx_strand_id
1 'polypeptide(L)'
;AGADLITIQAENGPLVPAALDLARKSNVGTGIALGLDTLPETIEPLLDMLDMVLMMGTPLGIKGVQPSPFAFRRIERMKELILRNGLETKVKIF
;
A
#
# COMPACT_ATOMS: atom_id res chain seq x y z
N ALA A 1 -11.93 17.79 -5.51
CA ALA A 1 -11.52 16.76 -6.48
C ALA A 1 -12.17 15.46 -6.03
N GLY A 2 -13.13 14.91 -6.78
CA GLY A 2 -13.98 13.79 -6.35
C GLY A 2 -13.29 12.44 -6.46
N ALA A 3 -12.19 12.25 -5.72
CA ALA A 3 -11.53 10.95 -5.61
C ALA A 3 -12.27 10.08 -4.60
N ASP A 4 -12.43 8.79 -4.89
CA ASP A 4 -13.03 7.82 -3.97
C ASP A 4 -11.98 7.17 -3.04
N LEU A 5 -10.70 7.22 -3.41
CA LEU A 5 -9.59 6.65 -2.65
C LEU A 5 -8.31 7.48 -2.85
N ILE A 6 -7.54 7.66 -1.78
CA ILE A 6 -6.23 8.32 -1.81
C ILE A 6 -5.16 7.33 -1.34
N THR A 7 -4.15 7.10 -2.18
CA THR A 7 -2.95 6.32 -1.83
C THR A 7 -1.81 7.22 -1.38
N ILE A 8 -1.19 6.91 -0.24
CA ILE A 8 0.02 7.58 0.26
C ILE A 8 1.25 6.72 -0.02
N GLN A 9 2.34 7.32 -0.47
CA GLN A 9 3.60 6.60 -0.71
C GLN A 9 4.25 6.21 0.64
N ALA A 10 4.57 4.93 0.84
CA ALA A 10 5.13 4.42 2.10
C ALA A 10 6.47 5.07 2.45
N GLU A 11 7.25 5.45 1.43
CA GLU A 11 8.55 6.10 1.52
C GLU A 11 8.47 7.52 2.15
N ASN A 12 7.27 8.08 2.31
CA ASN A 12 7.08 9.32 3.10
C ASN A 12 7.24 9.09 4.61
N GLY A 13 7.43 7.84 5.05
CA GLY A 13 7.86 7.49 6.39
C GLY A 13 6.95 8.04 7.49
N PRO A 14 7.47 8.83 8.46
CA PRO A 14 6.70 9.28 9.64
C PRO A 14 5.45 10.10 9.33
N LEU A 15 5.33 10.66 8.12
CA LEU A 15 4.16 11.44 7.71
C LEU A 15 2.98 10.57 7.29
N VAL A 16 3.20 9.29 6.98
CA VAL A 16 2.18 8.40 6.42
C VAL A 16 0.94 8.28 7.33
N PRO A 17 1.05 8.03 8.65
CA PRO A 17 -0.14 7.88 9.50
C PRO A 17 -1.01 9.15 9.51
N ALA A 18 -0.38 10.32 9.62
CA ALA A 18 -1.10 11.60 9.62
C ALA A 18 -1.78 11.88 8.26
N ALA A 19 -1.13 11.51 7.15
CA ALA A 19 -1.71 11.66 5.83
C ALA A 19 -2.89 10.70 5.59
N LEU A 20 -2.80 9.45 6.06
CA LEU A 20 -3.90 8.48 6.00
C LEU A 20 -5.10 8.94 6.83
N ASP A 21 -4.86 9.47 8.03
CA ASP A 21 -5.91 10.03 8.88
C ASP A 21 -6.61 11.23 8.22
N LEU A 22 -5.85 12.13 7.60
CA LEU A 22 -6.40 13.27 6.86
C LEU A 22 -7.26 12.83 5.66
N ALA A 23 -6.80 11.83 4.90
CA ALA A 23 -7.57 11.25 3.81
C ALA A 23 -8.88 10.64 4.34
N ARG A 24 -8.83 9.85 5.41
CA ARG A 24 -10.02 9.23 6.00
C ARG A 24 -11.03 10.27 6.52
N LYS A 25 -10.56 11.36 7.14
CA LYS A 25 -11.40 12.50 7.55
C LYS A 25 -12.07 13.23 6.38
N SER A 26 -11.54 13.06 5.18
CA SER A 26 -12.14 13.58 3.95
C SER A 26 -13.22 12.65 3.36
N ASN A 27 -13.62 11.60 4.08
CA ASN A 27 -14.60 10.59 3.67
C ASN A 27 -14.25 9.85 2.38
N VAL A 28 -12.94 9.64 2.13
CA VAL A 28 -12.45 8.84 1.01
C VAL A 28 -11.73 7.60 1.54
N GLY A 29 -11.68 6.55 0.72
CA GLY A 29 -10.90 5.37 1.01
C GLY A 29 -9.41 5.69 1.14
N THR A 30 -8.71 4.89 1.93
CA THR A 30 -7.29 5.05 2.20
C THR A 30 -6.49 3.91 1.63
N GLY A 31 -5.36 4.23 1.01
CA GLY A 31 -4.42 3.23 0.57
C GLY A 31 -2.98 3.64 0.77
N ILE A 32 -2.09 2.68 0.59
CA ILE A 32 -0.66 2.90 0.64
C ILE A 32 0.01 2.28 -0.58
N ALA A 33 0.99 2.98 -1.15
CA ALA A 33 1.76 2.49 -2.28
C ALA A 33 3.19 2.15 -1.84
N LEU A 34 3.69 0.97 -2.20
CA LEU A 34 5.03 0.49 -1.88
C LEU A 34 5.88 0.45 -3.14
N GLY A 35 6.93 1.27 -3.20
CA GLY A 35 7.99 1.13 -4.20
C GLY A 35 8.75 -0.19 -4.05
N LEU A 36 9.61 -0.52 -5.03
CA LEU A 36 10.31 -1.82 -5.08
C LEU A 36 11.20 -2.10 -3.86
N ASP A 37 11.78 -1.06 -3.27
CA ASP A 37 12.73 -1.16 -2.16
C ASP A 37 12.05 -1.13 -0.78
N THR A 38 10.75 -0.89 -0.73
CA THR A 38 9.98 -0.93 0.51
C THR A 38 9.52 -2.35 0.82
N LEU A 39 9.93 -2.86 1.98
CA LEU A 39 9.53 -4.18 2.45
C LEU A 39 8.06 -4.17 2.93
N PRO A 40 7.23 -5.15 2.54
CA PRO A 40 5.82 -5.23 2.96
C PRO A 40 5.60 -5.14 4.48
N GLU A 41 6.52 -5.69 5.27
CA GLU A 41 6.47 -5.72 6.73
C GLU A 41 6.50 -4.31 7.35
N THR A 42 7.09 -3.34 6.65
CA THR A 42 7.21 -1.96 7.17
C THR A 42 5.85 -1.28 7.35
N ILE A 43 4.85 -1.68 6.57
CA ILE A 43 3.52 -1.07 6.62
C ILE A 43 2.55 -1.86 7.50
N GLU A 44 2.99 -2.96 8.10
CA GLU A 44 2.12 -3.81 8.92
C GLU A 44 1.40 -3.05 10.04
N PRO A 45 2.07 -2.16 10.82
CA PRO A 45 1.39 -1.39 11.86
C PRO A 45 0.31 -0.44 11.34
N LEU A 46 0.25 -0.24 10.02
CA LEU A 46 -0.68 0.68 9.37
C LEU A 46 -1.83 -0.05 8.68
N LEU A 47 -1.85 -1.39 8.60
CA LEU A 47 -2.85 -2.12 7.82
C LEU A 47 -4.29 -1.82 8.24
N ASP A 48 -4.53 -1.56 9.52
CA ASP A 48 -5.83 -1.16 10.03
C ASP A 48 -6.33 0.19 9.53
N MET A 49 -5.44 1.04 9.01
CA MET A 49 -5.78 2.34 8.45
C MET A 49 -6.07 2.26 6.95
N LEU A 50 -6.02 1.08 6.32
CA LEU A 50 -6.04 0.93 4.87
C LEU A 50 -7.29 0.17 4.39
N ASP A 51 -7.75 0.54 3.20
CA ASP A 51 -8.67 -0.23 2.38
C ASP A 51 -7.92 -0.91 1.20
N MET A 52 -6.74 -0.38 0.82
CA MET A 52 -5.95 -0.88 -0.31
C MET A 52 -4.43 -0.75 -0.10
N VAL A 53 -3.67 -1.73 -0.58
CA VAL A 53 -2.21 -1.69 -0.73
C VAL A 53 -1.88 -1.82 -2.21
N LEU A 54 -1.18 -0.81 -2.77
CA LEU A 54 -0.66 -0.80 -4.13
C LEU A 54 0.80 -1.26 -4.13
N MET A 55 1.09 -2.35 -4.83
CA MET A 55 2.41 -2.97 -4.88
C MET A 55 3.09 -2.62 -6.22
N MET A 56 4.12 -1.76 -6.18
CA MET A 56 4.82 -1.40 -7.41
C MET A 56 5.62 -2.59 -7.94
N GLY A 57 5.41 -2.93 -9.22
CA GLY A 57 6.15 -3.96 -9.94
C GLY A 57 7.40 -3.44 -10.65
N THR A 58 7.50 -2.14 -10.88
CA THR A 58 8.61 -1.48 -11.60
C THR A 58 9.10 -0.27 -10.80
N PRO A 59 10.31 0.24 -11.08
CA PRO A 59 10.76 1.49 -10.50
C PRO A 59 9.79 2.64 -10.82
N LEU A 60 9.61 3.54 -9.85
CA LEU A 60 8.71 4.69 -9.98
C LEU A 60 9.09 5.55 -11.19
N GLY A 61 8.08 5.95 -11.97
CA GLY A 61 8.26 6.84 -13.12
C GLY A 61 8.80 6.19 -14.40
N ILE A 62 9.15 4.90 -14.39
CA ILE A 62 9.68 4.19 -15.57
C ILE A 62 8.57 3.36 -16.22
N LYS A 63 8.29 3.64 -17.51
CA LYS A 63 7.28 2.93 -18.31
C LYS A 63 7.93 1.94 -19.26
N GLY A 64 7.22 0.86 -19.60
CA GLY A 64 7.63 -0.10 -20.64
C GLY A 64 8.74 -1.07 -20.24
N VAL A 65 9.01 -1.22 -18.95
CA VAL A 65 9.99 -2.18 -18.42
C VAL A 65 9.30 -3.40 -17.83
N GLN A 66 10.01 -4.53 -17.81
CA GLN A 66 9.51 -5.74 -17.20
C GLN A 66 9.38 -5.55 -15.67
N PRO A 67 8.36 -6.17 -15.04
CA PRO A 67 8.28 -6.21 -13.59
C PRO A 67 9.52 -6.83 -12.96
N SER A 68 9.84 -6.39 -11.75
CA SER A 68 10.87 -6.99 -10.92
C SER A 68 10.61 -8.49 -10.76
N PRO A 69 11.65 -9.35 -10.84
CA PRO A 69 11.50 -10.78 -10.61
C PRO A 69 10.99 -11.10 -9.19
N PHE A 70 11.08 -10.14 -8.26
CA PHE A 70 10.60 -10.27 -6.88
C PHE A 70 9.16 -9.79 -6.67
N ALA A 71 8.50 -9.22 -7.70
CA ALA A 71 7.16 -8.65 -7.56
C ALA A 71 6.15 -9.66 -7.00
N PHE A 72 6.15 -10.89 -7.53
CA PHE A 72 5.22 -11.93 -7.08
C PHE A 72 5.46 -12.32 -5.61
N ARG A 73 6.72 -12.55 -5.21
CA ARG A 73 7.05 -12.88 -3.81
C ARG A 73 6.64 -11.77 -2.85
N ARG A 74 6.76 -10.51 -3.25
CA ARG A 74 6.31 -9.37 -2.44
C ARG A 74 4.79 -9.34 -2.28
N ILE A 75 4.04 -9.67 -3.33
CA ILE A 75 2.58 -9.80 -3.26
C ILE A 75 2.17 -10.95 -2.34
N GLU A 76 2.81 -12.11 -2.44
CA GLU A 76 2.56 -13.24 -1.53
C GLU A 76 2.81 -12.85 -0.09
N ARG A 77 3.93 -12.17 0.17
CA ARG A 77 4.25 -11.69 1.51
C ARG A 77 3.22 -10.70 2.06
N MET A 78 2.74 -9.79 1.22
CA MET A 78 1.67 -8.86 1.61
C MET A 78 0.36 -9.62 1.91
N LYS A 79 0.02 -10.66 1.14
CA LYS A 79 -1.15 -11.51 1.42
C LYS A 79 -1.05 -12.20 2.78
N GLU A 80 0.12 -12.74 3.12
CA GLU A 80 0.36 -13.35 4.44
C GLU A 80 0.19 -12.35 5.58
N LEU A 81 0.71 -11.13 5.43
CA LEU A 81 0.57 -10.07 6.42
C LEU A 81 -0.89 -9.63 6.60
N ILE A 82 -1.68 -9.55 5.53
CA ILE A 82 -3.10 -9.22 5.63
C ILE A 82 -3.87 -10.35 6.34
N LEU A 83 -3.62 -11.60 5.94
CA LEU A 83 -4.29 -12.77 6.50
C LEU A 83 -3.99 -12.95 8.00
N ARG A 84 -2.72 -12.81 8.39
CA ARG A 84 -2.33 -12.99 9.80
C ARG A 84 -2.91 -11.92 10.73
N ASN A 85 -3.25 -10.75 10.19
CA ASN A 85 -3.90 -9.66 10.92
C ASN A 85 -5.44 -9.74 10.84
N GLY A 86 -6.02 -10.72 10.14
CA GLY A 86 -7.47 -10.87 9.99
C GLY A 86 -8.12 -9.77 9.14
N LEU A 87 -7.38 -9.21 8.19
CA LEU A 87 -7.79 -8.05 7.39
C LEU A 87 -8.17 -8.39 5.95
N GLU A 88 -8.32 -9.68 5.61
CA GLU A 88 -8.56 -10.18 4.25
C GLU A 88 -9.88 -9.69 3.63
N THR A 89 -10.86 -9.30 4.44
CA THR A 89 -12.13 -8.74 3.98
C THR A 89 -12.09 -7.22 3.84
N LYS A 90 -11.07 -6.57 4.40
CA LYS A 90 -10.94 -5.11 4.49
C LYS A 90 -9.90 -4.56 3.52
N VAL A 91 -8.70 -5.14 3.51
CA VAL A 91 -7.56 -4.62 2.76
C VAL A 91 -7.40 -5.39 1.45
N LYS A 92 -7.49 -4.68 0.33
CA LYS A 92 -7.24 -5.25 -1.01
C LYS A 92 -5.80 -5.01 -1.44
N ILE A 93 -5.22 -5.95 -2.19
CA ILE A 93 -3.91 -5.77 -2.84
C ILE A 93 -4.14 -5.47 -4.32
N PHE A 94 -3.43 -4.47 -4.84
CA PHE A 94 -3.43 -4.07 -6.24
C PHE A 94 -2.00 -4.02 -6.80
#